data_AF-A0AAU3D3Z9-F1
#
_entry.id   AF-A0AAU3D3Z9-F1
#
_cell.length_a   1.000
_cell.length_b   1.000
_cell.length_c   1.000
_cell.angle_alpha   90.00
_cell.angle_beta   90.00
_cell.angle_gamma   90.00
#
_symmetry.space_group_name_H-M   'P 1'
#
loop_
_entity.id
_entity.type
_entity.pdbx_description
1 polymer ?
#
loop_
_entity_poly.entity_id
_entity_poly.type
_entity_poly.pdbx_seq_one_letter_code
_entity_poly.pdbx_strand_id
1 'polypeptide(L)'
;MTVYAIAHPDGRWLYSLPTPKGLAFNTEHLGMFADGQPMTHLSENWWAVASEAQRLVGRYQPGPKTVRYQLDRSDALSVRYPAELSVEDFARRARDGEEDELYGLYSSVTVPSAVVEHVYDGPVTVLVGREPPRPDEPQWVAQLPYELSTRPEYRHLVPGHIPGLRTHLMAEFKTMPGVEHVFDNFQDKPGVYVSLKVPFDPPKSSWRPYLGRRGQELKSGRHVPQYVTRQLTLPIPNRVGGDSYAEALAAWTQQVEFWVGIVKEASVAACGHCGGRGYVNSGSETYQRR
;
A
#
# COMPACT_ATOMS: atom_id res chain seq x y z
N MET A 1 -5.48 -14.00 -14.54
CA MET A 1 -5.77 -12.63 -14.07
C MET A 1 -6.18 -12.77 -12.61
N THR A 2 -5.67 -11.95 -11.69
CA THR A 2 -6.04 -12.14 -10.27
C THR A 2 -7.44 -11.60 -10.02
N VAL A 3 -8.33 -12.46 -9.53
CA VAL A 3 -9.67 -12.07 -9.07
C VAL A 3 -9.61 -11.92 -7.55
N TYR A 4 -10.10 -10.79 -7.06
CA TYR A 4 -10.26 -10.55 -5.63
C TYR A 4 -11.72 -10.67 -5.26
N ALA A 5 -11.99 -11.23 -4.09
CA ALA A 5 -13.34 -11.28 -3.52
C ALA A 5 -13.37 -10.77 -2.08
N ILE A 6 -14.51 -10.22 -1.68
CA ILE A 6 -14.77 -9.76 -0.32
C ILE A 6 -16.08 -10.41 0.15
N ALA A 7 -16.04 -11.16 1.24
CA ALA A 7 -17.24 -11.58 1.96
C ALA A 7 -17.71 -10.41 2.84
N HIS A 8 -18.84 -9.81 2.48
CA HIS A 8 -19.34 -8.61 3.14
C HIS A 8 -20.19 -8.95 4.37
N PRO A 9 -20.18 -8.13 5.43
CA PRO A 9 -20.95 -8.41 6.65
C PRO A 9 -22.47 -8.53 6.46
N ASP A 10 -23.03 -7.97 5.39
CA ASP A 10 -24.45 -8.09 5.04
C ASP A 10 -24.81 -9.40 4.32
N GLY A 11 -23.85 -10.31 4.16
CA GLY A 11 -24.00 -11.61 3.51
C GLY A 11 -23.68 -11.63 2.01
N ARG A 12 -23.48 -10.47 1.38
CA ARG A 12 -23.10 -10.40 -0.05
C ARG A 12 -21.64 -10.71 -0.27
N TRP A 13 -21.32 -11.10 -1.50
CA TRP A 13 -19.94 -11.24 -1.98
C TRP A 13 -19.67 -10.21 -3.07
N LEU A 14 -18.53 -9.52 -2.95
CA LEU A 14 -18.08 -8.55 -3.93
C LEU A 14 -16.87 -9.11 -4.66
N TYR A 15 -16.88 -9.07 -5.99
CA TYR A 15 -15.78 -9.53 -6.83
C TYR A 15 -15.21 -8.40 -7.68
N SER A 16 -13.88 -8.36 -7.77
CA SER A 16 -13.15 -7.51 -8.72
C SER A 16 -12.91 -8.29 -10.01
N LEU A 17 -13.65 -7.93 -11.06
CA LEU A 17 -13.71 -8.58 -12.36
C LEU A 17 -13.23 -7.61 -13.46
N PRO A 18 -11.91 -7.56 -13.71
CA PRO A 18 -11.34 -6.62 -14.68
C PRO A 18 -11.61 -7.03 -16.14
N THR A 19 -11.79 -6.04 -17.01
CA THR A 19 -12.00 -6.28 -18.44
C THR A 19 -10.88 -7.16 -19.05
N PRO A 20 -11.24 -8.27 -19.74
CA PRO A 20 -10.27 -9.18 -20.35
C PRO A 20 -9.39 -8.48 -21.38
N LYS A 21 -8.11 -8.83 -21.39
CA LYS A 21 -7.19 -8.38 -22.45
C LYS A 21 -7.53 -9.07 -23.76
N GLY A 22 -7.44 -8.35 -24.88
CA GLY A 22 -7.65 -8.90 -26.22
C GLY A 22 -9.10 -8.78 -26.75
N LEU A 23 -10.00 -8.14 -26.00
CA LEU A 23 -11.28 -7.71 -26.56
C LEU A 23 -11.06 -6.58 -27.58
N ALA A 24 -11.82 -6.60 -28.67
CA ALA A 24 -11.75 -5.57 -29.70
C ALA A 24 -12.17 -4.20 -29.13
N PHE A 25 -11.63 -3.10 -29.68
CA PHE A 25 -11.86 -1.73 -29.19
C PHE A 25 -13.35 -1.33 -29.13
N ASN A 26 -14.19 -1.91 -29.98
CA ASN A 26 -15.63 -1.64 -30.07
C ASN A 26 -16.50 -2.71 -29.39
N THR A 27 -15.96 -3.42 -28.41
CA THR A 27 -16.70 -4.46 -27.69
C THR A 27 -17.59 -3.83 -26.62
N GLU A 28 -18.90 -4.04 -26.74
CA GLU A 28 -19.88 -3.66 -25.72
C GLU A 28 -19.88 -4.67 -24.57
N HIS A 29 -20.00 -4.17 -23.35
CA HIS A 29 -20.06 -4.99 -22.15
C HIS A 29 -21.52 -5.24 -21.76
N LEU A 30 -21.97 -6.51 -21.85
CA LEU A 30 -23.37 -6.88 -21.60
C LEU A 30 -23.69 -7.16 -20.12
N GLY A 31 -22.67 -7.48 -19.32
CA GLY A 31 -22.83 -7.70 -17.88
C GLY A 31 -21.93 -8.80 -17.31
N MET A 32 -21.88 -8.85 -15.98
CA MET A 32 -21.20 -9.91 -15.20
C MET A 32 -22.21 -10.85 -14.55
N PHE A 33 -21.81 -12.12 -14.47
CA PHE A 33 -22.63 -13.20 -13.95
C PHE A 33 -21.82 -14.04 -12.96
N ALA A 34 -22.48 -14.40 -11.86
CA ALA A 34 -21.99 -15.32 -10.84
C ALA A 34 -22.92 -16.54 -10.82
N ASP A 35 -22.39 -17.72 -11.13
CA ASP A 35 -23.16 -18.97 -11.23
C ASP A 35 -24.41 -18.86 -12.11
N GLY A 36 -24.30 -18.08 -13.18
CA GLY A 36 -25.38 -17.82 -14.14
C GLY A 36 -26.38 -16.74 -13.71
N GLN A 37 -26.25 -16.17 -12.51
CA GLN A 37 -27.09 -15.05 -12.05
C GLN A 37 -26.43 -13.71 -12.33
N PRO A 38 -27.18 -12.68 -12.78
CA PRO A 38 -26.62 -11.36 -13.02
C PRO A 38 -26.12 -10.75 -11.71
N MET A 39 -24.93 -10.17 -11.77
CA MET A 39 -24.35 -9.46 -10.64
C MET A 39 -24.77 -7.98 -10.67
N THR A 40 -24.86 -7.37 -9.50
CA THR A 40 -25.11 -5.93 -9.40
C THR A 40 -23.81 -5.17 -9.62
N HIS A 41 -23.76 -4.30 -10.63
CA HIS A 41 -22.62 -3.41 -10.82
C HIS A 41 -22.52 -2.42 -9.67
N LEU A 42 -21.32 -2.25 -9.12
CA LEU A 42 -21.06 -1.27 -8.07
C LEU A 42 -20.33 -0.06 -8.63
N SER A 43 -19.13 -0.29 -9.18
CA SER A 43 -18.29 0.73 -9.79
C SER A 43 -17.12 0.08 -10.52
N GLU A 44 -16.70 0.66 -11.64
CA GLU A 44 -15.56 0.16 -12.44
C GLU A 44 -15.67 -1.35 -12.70
N ASN A 45 -14.75 -2.14 -12.13
CA ASN A 45 -14.65 -3.58 -12.28
C ASN A 45 -15.25 -4.35 -11.07
N TRP A 46 -15.97 -3.69 -10.16
CA TRP A 46 -16.53 -4.34 -8.97
C TRP A 46 -18.01 -4.70 -9.12
N TRP A 47 -18.33 -5.91 -8.68
CA TRP A 47 -19.64 -6.55 -8.85
C TRP A 47 -20.06 -7.28 -7.59
N ALA A 48 -21.35 -7.18 -7.23
CA ALA A 48 -21.92 -7.85 -6.07
C ALA A 48 -22.88 -8.98 -6.44
N VAL A 49 -22.86 -10.04 -5.62
CA VAL A 49 -23.79 -11.16 -5.66
C VAL A 49 -24.18 -11.56 -4.22
N ALA A 50 -25.32 -12.23 -4.05
CA ALA A 50 -25.87 -12.56 -2.74
C ALA A 50 -25.11 -13.67 -1.98
N SER A 51 -24.25 -14.44 -2.67
CA SER A 51 -23.54 -15.59 -2.10
C SER A 51 -22.20 -15.80 -2.80
N GLU A 52 -21.32 -16.57 -2.18
CA GLU A 52 -20.05 -16.97 -2.80
C GLU A 52 -20.32 -17.67 -4.12
N ALA A 53 -19.67 -17.20 -5.18
CA ALA A 53 -19.79 -17.70 -6.54
C ALA A 53 -18.73 -18.77 -6.81
N GLN A 54 -19.13 -19.89 -7.43
CA GLN A 54 -18.20 -20.91 -7.91
C GLN A 54 -17.65 -20.58 -9.30
N ARG A 55 -18.42 -19.83 -10.09
CA ARG A 55 -18.08 -19.48 -11.46
C ARG A 55 -18.45 -18.03 -11.75
N LEU A 56 -17.46 -17.28 -12.26
CA LEU A 56 -17.59 -15.87 -12.63
C LEU A 56 -17.44 -15.73 -14.15
N VAL A 57 -18.40 -15.08 -14.79
CA VAL A 57 -18.46 -14.95 -16.25
C VAL A 57 -18.77 -13.52 -16.65
N GLY A 58 -17.97 -12.97 -17.56
CA GLY A 58 -18.27 -11.73 -18.26
C GLY A 58 -18.86 -12.00 -19.63
N ARG A 59 -19.94 -11.29 -19.99
CA ARG A 59 -20.52 -11.34 -21.33
C ARG A 59 -20.21 -10.08 -22.11
N TYR A 60 -19.72 -10.28 -23.32
CA TYR A 60 -19.23 -9.21 -24.18
C TYR A 60 -19.80 -9.37 -25.58
N GLN A 61 -20.20 -8.26 -26.19
CA GLN A 61 -20.69 -8.19 -27.55
C GLN A 61 -19.64 -7.45 -28.39
N PRO A 62 -18.76 -8.16 -29.13
CA PRO A 62 -17.86 -7.51 -30.06
C PRO A 62 -18.66 -6.68 -31.07
N GLY A 63 -18.05 -5.60 -31.56
CA GLY A 63 -18.66 -4.80 -32.59
C GLY A 63 -18.94 -5.61 -33.87
N PRO A 64 -19.78 -5.09 -34.76
CA PRO A 64 -20.22 -5.82 -35.93
C PRO A 64 -19.04 -6.09 -36.86
N LYS A 65 -19.02 -7.29 -37.45
CA LYS A 65 -17.95 -7.74 -38.35
C LYS A 65 -18.29 -7.32 -39.77
N THR A 66 -17.38 -6.64 -40.44
CA THR A 66 -17.49 -6.38 -41.88
C THR A 66 -17.41 -7.69 -42.65
N VAL A 67 -18.40 -7.95 -43.50
CA VAL A 67 -18.46 -9.15 -44.35
C VAL A 67 -18.17 -8.84 -45.81
N ARG A 68 -18.38 -7.60 -46.23
CA ARG A 68 -18.03 -7.06 -47.56
C ARG A 68 -18.10 -5.54 -47.55
N TYR A 69 -17.68 -4.94 -48.64
CA TYR A 69 -17.79 -3.52 -48.92
C TYR A 69 -18.71 -3.32 -50.12
N GLN A 70 -19.62 -2.35 -50.04
CA GLN A 70 -20.58 -2.03 -51.09
C GLN A 70 -20.30 -0.64 -51.62
N LEU A 71 -20.31 -0.48 -52.95
CA LEU A 71 -20.09 0.81 -53.59
C LEU A 71 -21.27 1.74 -53.31
N ASP A 72 -21.00 2.91 -52.73
CA ASP A 72 -22.02 3.87 -52.32
C ASP A 72 -22.59 4.66 -53.50
N ARG A 73 -21.74 4.92 -54.49
CA ARG A 73 -22.09 5.74 -55.65
C ARG A 73 -22.10 4.91 -56.92
N SER A 74 -23.29 4.76 -57.50
CA SER A 74 -23.48 4.01 -58.74
C SER A 74 -22.82 4.66 -59.97
N ASP A 75 -22.51 5.97 -59.91
CA ASP A 75 -21.77 6.71 -60.95
C ASP A 75 -20.29 6.29 -61.04
N ALA A 76 -19.73 5.71 -59.97
CA ALA A 76 -18.36 5.20 -59.93
C ALA A 76 -18.24 3.73 -60.40
N LEU A 77 -19.37 3.06 -60.68
CA LEU A 77 -19.40 1.64 -61.04
C LEU A 77 -18.59 1.38 -62.31
N SER A 78 -17.56 0.55 -62.19
CA SER A 78 -16.66 0.23 -63.30
C SER A 78 -15.93 -1.10 -63.05
N VAL A 79 -15.15 -1.56 -64.02
CA VAL A 79 -14.25 -2.72 -63.81
C VAL A 79 -13.26 -2.46 -62.66
N ARG A 80 -12.85 -1.18 -62.47
CA ARG A 80 -11.94 -0.78 -61.39
C ARG A 80 -12.65 -0.69 -60.03
N TYR A 81 -13.92 -0.25 -60.00
CA TYR A 81 -14.74 -0.17 -58.78
C TYR A 81 -16.00 -1.02 -58.96
N PRO A 82 -15.93 -2.34 -58.70
CA PRO A 82 -17.09 -3.21 -58.78
C PRO A 82 -18.14 -2.85 -57.71
N ALA A 83 -19.39 -3.26 -57.92
CA ALA A 83 -20.48 -2.95 -56.98
C ALA A 83 -20.24 -3.47 -55.56
N GLU A 84 -19.52 -4.59 -55.41
CA GLU A 84 -19.13 -5.17 -54.13
C GLU A 84 -17.65 -5.55 -54.15
N LEU A 85 -16.99 -5.42 -52.99
CA LEU A 85 -15.65 -5.93 -52.73
C LEU A 85 -15.68 -6.88 -51.52
N SER A 86 -14.94 -7.98 -51.63
CA SER A 86 -14.67 -8.84 -50.47
C SER A 86 -13.78 -8.08 -49.46
N VAL A 87 -13.82 -8.50 -48.19
CA VAL A 87 -12.96 -7.92 -47.15
C VAL A 87 -11.48 -8.08 -47.51
N GLU A 88 -11.11 -9.22 -48.08
CA GLU A 88 -9.73 -9.52 -48.48
C GLU A 88 -9.27 -8.65 -49.66
N ASP A 89 -10.12 -8.45 -50.67
CA ASP A 89 -9.79 -7.61 -51.83
C ASP A 89 -9.68 -6.13 -51.43
N PHE A 90 -10.60 -5.66 -50.58
CA PHE A 90 -10.53 -4.30 -50.03
C PHE A 90 -9.22 -4.11 -49.26
N ALA A 91 -8.89 -5.03 -48.34
CA ALA A 91 -7.67 -4.96 -47.55
C ALA A 91 -6.39 -5.10 -48.38
N ARG A 92 -6.41 -5.87 -49.48
CA ARG A 92 -5.30 -5.93 -50.43
C ARG A 92 -5.09 -4.58 -51.11
N ARG A 93 -6.14 -4.03 -51.72
CA ARG A 93 -6.05 -2.75 -52.45
C ARG A 93 -5.71 -1.56 -51.55
N ALA A 94 -6.24 -1.53 -50.33
CA ALA A 94 -5.88 -0.52 -49.34
C ALA A 94 -4.37 -0.55 -49.04
N ARG A 95 -3.78 -1.75 -48.85
CA ARG A 95 -2.32 -1.92 -48.67
C ARG A 95 -1.51 -1.52 -49.90
N ASP A 96 -2.09 -1.65 -51.10
CA ASP A 96 -1.47 -1.23 -52.36
C ASP A 96 -1.54 0.29 -52.60
N GLY A 97 -2.07 1.06 -51.63
CA GLY A 97 -2.06 2.52 -51.63
C GLY A 97 -3.38 3.19 -52.05
N GLU A 98 -4.46 2.42 -52.20
CA GLU A 98 -5.78 2.95 -52.60
C GLU A 98 -6.72 3.23 -51.40
N GLU A 99 -6.20 3.26 -50.17
CA GLU A 99 -7.02 3.30 -48.94
C GLU A 99 -8.01 4.48 -48.89
N ASP A 100 -7.55 5.72 -49.06
CA ASP A 100 -8.39 6.93 -49.00
C ASP A 100 -9.48 6.93 -50.08
N GLU A 101 -9.15 6.45 -51.28
CA GLU A 101 -10.09 6.35 -52.40
C GLU A 101 -11.17 5.30 -52.13
N LEU A 102 -10.78 4.15 -51.59
CA LEU A 102 -11.70 3.06 -51.28
C LEU A 102 -12.67 3.43 -50.15
N TYR A 103 -12.18 4.08 -49.08
CA TYR A 103 -13.05 4.56 -48.00
C TYR A 103 -13.99 5.70 -48.43
N GLY A 104 -13.64 6.45 -49.47
CA GLY A 104 -14.53 7.47 -50.06
C GLY A 104 -15.61 6.93 -50.99
N LEU A 105 -15.45 5.70 -51.49
CA LEU A 105 -16.35 5.10 -52.48
C LEU A 105 -17.19 3.94 -51.94
N TYR A 106 -16.72 3.25 -50.91
CA TYR A 106 -17.37 2.05 -50.37
C TYR A 106 -17.76 2.20 -48.91
N SER A 107 -18.96 1.74 -48.58
CA SER A 107 -19.40 1.51 -47.21
C SER A 107 -19.26 0.05 -46.80
N SER A 108 -18.93 -0.18 -45.54
CA SER A 108 -18.86 -1.53 -44.96
C SER A 108 -20.26 -2.12 -44.77
N VAL A 109 -20.52 -3.29 -45.34
CA VAL A 109 -21.66 -4.13 -44.97
C VAL A 109 -21.23 -4.99 -43.80
N THR A 110 -21.91 -4.83 -42.66
CA THR A 110 -21.55 -5.51 -41.42
C THR A 110 -22.64 -6.45 -40.95
N VAL A 111 -22.24 -7.48 -40.19
CA VAL A 111 -23.17 -8.39 -39.50
C VAL A 111 -22.88 -8.36 -38.00
N PRO A 112 -23.89 -8.55 -37.13
CA PRO A 112 -23.66 -8.66 -35.70
C PRO A 112 -22.69 -9.81 -35.39
N SER A 113 -21.70 -9.54 -34.53
CA SER A 113 -20.82 -10.58 -34.01
C SER A 113 -21.55 -11.43 -32.98
N ALA A 114 -21.11 -12.66 -32.74
CA ALA A 114 -21.66 -13.47 -31.65
C ALA A 114 -21.22 -12.93 -30.29
N VAL A 115 -22.07 -13.10 -29.26
CA VAL A 115 -21.69 -12.84 -27.87
C VAL A 115 -20.53 -13.77 -27.47
N VAL A 116 -19.54 -13.19 -26.82
CA VAL A 116 -18.38 -13.89 -26.28
C VAL A 116 -18.50 -13.94 -24.75
N GLU A 117 -18.32 -15.12 -24.19
CA GLU A 117 -18.21 -15.30 -22.75
C GLU A 117 -16.73 -15.39 -22.36
N HIS A 118 -16.34 -14.62 -21.35
CA HIS A 118 -15.05 -14.75 -20.68
C HIS A 118 -15.26 -15.36 -19.30
N VAL A 119 -14.65 -16.52 -19.05
CA VAL A 119 -14.64 -17.14 -17.73
C VAL A 119 -13.41 -16.64 -16.98
N TYR A 120 -13.62 -16.14 -15.77
CA TYR A 120 -12.54 -15.69 -14.90
C TYR A 120 -11.93 -16.90 -14.16
N ASP A 121 -11.06 -17.63 -14.87
CA ASP A 121 -10.39 -18.82 -14.33
C ASP A 121 -9.20 -18.43 -13.45
N GLY A 122 -9.17 -18.95 -12.21
CA GLY A 122 -8.06 -18.78 -11.28
C GLY A 122 -8.49 -18.84 -9.81
N PRO A 123 -7.54 -18.97 -8.87
CA PRO A 123 -7.86 -18.87 -7.44
C PRO A 123 -8.42 -17.48 -7.16
N VAL A 124 -9.60 -17.44 -6.55
CA VAL A 124 -10.18 -16.22 -6.00
C VAL A 124 -9.47 -15.92 -4.68
N THR A 125 -8.79 -14.78 -4.60
CA THR A 125 -8.21 -14.34 -3.33
C THR A 125 -9.31 -13.69 -2.50
N VAL A 126 -9.76 -14.39 -1.46
CA VAL A 126 -10.74 -13.86 -0.49
C VAL A 126 -10.03 -12.93 0.49
N LEU A 127 -10.45 -11.68 0.51
CA LEU A 127 -9.96 -10.65 1.41
C LEU A 127 -10.82 -10.65 2.69
N VAL A 128 -10.21 -10.92 3.84
CA VAL A 128 -10.88 -10.96 5.16
C VAL A 128 -10.46 -9.75 5.98
N GLY A 129 -11.40 -8.95 6.51
CA GLY A 129 -11.07 -7.78 7.33
C GLY A 129 -12.19 -7.29 8.26
N ARG A 130 -11.84 -6.38 9.19
CA ARG A 130 -12.69 -5.74 10.22
C ARG A 130 -12.94 -4.26 9.91
N GLU A 131 -13.91 -3.63 10.58
CA GLU A 131 -14.25 -2.19 10.43
C GLU A 131 -13.02 -1.24 10.43
N PRO A 132 -13.11 -0.09 9.73
CA PRO A 132 -12.04 0.91 9.67
C PRO A 132 -11.54 1.35 11.06
N PRO A 133 -10.25 1.66 11.22
CA PRO A 133 -9.71 2.17 12.48
C PRO A 133 -10.44 3.44 12.92
N ARG A 134 -10.74 3.52 14.22
CA ARG A 134 -11.31 4.72 14.84
C ARG A 134 -10.30 5.88 14.80
N PRO A 135 -10.73 7.15 14.95
CA PRO A 135 -9.83 8.30 14.89
C PRO A 135 -8.67 8.29 15.89
N ASP A 136 -8.84 7.57 17.00
CA ASP A 136 -7.86 7.37 18.06
C ASP A 136 -6.91 6.18 17.84
N GLU A 137 -7.15 5.37 16.80
CA GLU A 137 -6.30 4.24 16.44
C GLU A 137 -5.24 4.60 15.38
N PRO A 138 -4.11 3.85 15.32
CA PRO A 138 -3.12 4.03 14.26
C PRO A 138 -3.71 3.88 12.86
N GLN A 139 -3.53 4.91 12.03
CA GLN A 139 -4.16 4.97 10.71
C GLN A 139 -3.52 3.99 9.72
N TRP A 140 -4.35 3.23 9.00
CA TRP A 140 -3.90 2.24 8.02
C TRP A 140 -3.68 2.86 6.62
N VAL A 141 -2.51 2.60 6.03
CA VAL A 141 -2.20 2.96 4.64
C VAL A 141 -2.12 1.70 3.80
N ALA A 142 -3.20 1.45 3.07
CA ALA A 142 -3.36 0.35 2.15
C ALA A 142 -2.52 0.53 0.88
N GLN A 143 -1.86 -0.53 0.39
CA GLN A 143 -1.27 -0.53 -0.96
C GLN A 143 -2.37 -0.82 -1.99
N LEU A 144 -3.17 0.19 -2.29
CA LEU A 144 -4.29 0.06 -3.22
C LEU A 144 -3.85 0.33 -4.67
N PRO A 145 -4.46 -0.36 -5.66
CA PRO A 145 -4.65 0.19 -6.99
C PRO A 145 -5.36 1.56 -6.88
N TYR A 146 -4.98 2.52 -7.73
CA TYR A 146 -5.42 3.92 -7.70
C TYR A 146 -6.95 4.08 -7.59
N GLU A 147 -7.66 3.17 -8.24
CA GLU A 147 -9.11 3.00 -8.31
C GLU A 147 -9.81 2.93 -6.94
N LEU A 148 -9.18 2.28 -5.95
CA LEU A 148 -9.75 2.12 -4.61
C LEU A 148 -9.34 3.25 -3.64
N SER A 149 -8.46 4.16 -4.06
CA SER A 149 -7.94 5.24 -3.22
C SER A 149 -9.02 6.23 -2.76
N THR A 150 -10.12 6.33 -3.52
CA THR A 150 -11.25 7.23 -3.29
C THR A 150 -12.30 6.71 -2.30
N ARG A 151 -12.18 5.46 -1.86
CA ARG A 151 -13.10 4.78 -0.93
C ARG A 151 -12.40 4.44 0.39
N PRO A 152 -12.34 5.37 1.36
CA PRO A 152 -11.64 5.17 2.63
C PRO A 152 -12.15 3.96 3.42
N GLU A 153 -13.41 3.58 3.23
CA GLU A 153 -14.04 2.42 3.85
C GLU A 153 -13.40 1.08 3.48
N TYR A 154 -12.66 0.95 2.37
CA TYR A 154 -12.07 -0.33 1.92
C TYR A 154 -10.55 -0.42 2.10
N ARG A 155 -9.90 0.62 2.62
CA ARG A 155 -8.43 0.66 2.77
C ARG A 155 -7.91 -0.49 3.65
N HIS A 156 -8.62 -0.84 4.70
CA HIS A 156 -8.19 -1.89 5.64
C HIS A 156 -8.21 -3.33 5.09
N LEU A 157 -8.73 -3.54 3.86
CA LEU A 157 -8.95 -4.86 3.24
C LEU A 157 -7.84 -5.32 2.31
N VAL A 158 -6.83 -4.48 2.07
CA VAL A 158 -5.73 -4.78 1.15
C VAL A 158 -4.42 -4.72 1.95
N PRO A 159 -3.43 -5.58 1.65
CA PRO A 159 -2.12 -5.51 2.27
C PRO A 159 -1.60 -4.07 2.29
N GLY A 160 -1.00 -3.70 3.40
CA GLY A 160 -0.72 -2.30 3.68
C GLY A 160 0.24 -2.15 4.83
N HIS A 161 0.28 -0.95 5.38
CA HIS A 161 1.12 -0.65 6.52
C HIS A 161 0.53 0.45 7.40
N ILE A 162 0.88 0.40 8.68
CA ILE A 162 0.69 1.51 9.62
C ILE A 162 1.96 2.37 9.55
N PRO A 163 1.90 3.63 9.09
CA PRO A 163 3.04 4.53 9.06
C PRO A 163 3.25 5.21 10.42
N GLY A 164 4.42 5.81 10.61
CA GLY A 164 4.69 6.71 11.74
C GLY A 164 5.13 6.04 13.03
N LEU A 165 5.53 4.75 13.00
CA LEU A 165 6.02 4.04 14.19
C LEU A 165 7.19 4.78 14.83
N ARG A 166 8.11 5.26 13.99
CA ARG A 166 9.27 6.03 14.44
C ARG A 166 8.86 7.30 15.18
N THR A 167 7.96 8.09 14.59
CA THR A 167 7.45 9.33 15.18
C THR A 167 6.73 9.07 16.50
N HIS A 168 5.89 8.03 16.55
CA HIS A 168 5.18 7.62 17.76
C HIS A 168 6.16 7.26 18.89
N LEU A 169 7.14 6.39 18.62
CA LEU A 169 8.15 5.99 19.59
C LEU A 169 9.03 7.15 20.05
N MET A 170 9.38 8.08 19.16
CA MET A 170 10.11 9.29 19.56
C MET A 170 9.31 10.17 20.53
N ALA A 171 7.99 10.28 20.35
CA ALA A 171 7.13 11.01 21.28
C ALA A 171 7.09 10.31 22.64
N GLU A 172 6.94 8.99 22.67
CA GLU A 172 6.99 8.17 23.88
C GLU A 172 8.35 8.32 24.60
N PHE A 173 9.48 8.22 23.90
CA PHE A 173 10.80 8.36 24.52
C PHE A 173 11.01 9.73 25.14
N LYS A 174 10.50 10.80 24.52
CA LYS A 174 10.65 12.17 25.06
C LYS A 174 9.95 12.38 26.40
N THR A 175 8.94 11.58 26.73
CA THR A 175 8.25 11.66 28.03
C THR A 175 8.93 10.83 29.11
N MET A 176 9.89 9.98 28.75
CA MET A 176 10.56 9.09 29.71
C MET A 176 11.54 9.86 30.62
N PRO A 177 11.55 9.55 31.93
CA PRO A 177 12.51 10.13 32.86
C PRO A 177 13.97 9.88 32.45
N GLY A 178 14.80 10.92 32.53
CA GLY A 178 16.22 10.83 32.22
C GLY A 178 16.57 10.91 30.73
N VAL A 179 15.61 10.88 29.81
CA VAL A 179 15.87 11.15 28.39
C VAL A 179 16.17 12.64 28.21
N GLU A 180 17.33 12.97 27.64
CA GLU A 180 17.71 14.35 27.30
C GLU A 180 17.42 14.70 25.86
N HIS A 181 17.74 13.77 24.96
CA HIS A 181 17.72 14.02 23.53
C HIS A 181 17.15 12.81 22.78
N VAL A 182 16.26 13.10 21.83
CA VAL A 182 15.67 12.13 20.91
C VAL A 182 15.66 12.75 19.52
N PHE A 183 16.42 12.17 18.60
CA PHE A 183 16.54 12.66 17.22
C PHE A 183 16.42 11.52 16.22
N ASP A 184 16.02 11.86 15.00
CA ASP A 184 16.04 10.93 13.88
C ASP A 184 17.35 11.08 13.10
N ASN A 185 17.86 9.98 12.57
CA ASN A 185 19.00 9.90 11.64
C ASN A 185 20.25 10.68 12.10
N PHE A 186 20.71 10.43 13.33
CA PHE A 186 21.90 11.10 13.88
C PHE A 186 23.18 10.65 13.16
N GLN A 187 23.97 11.61 12.68
CA GLN A 187 25.24 11.37 11.96
C GLN A 187 25.09 10.38 10.79
N ASP A 188 24.06 10.59 9.96
CA ASP A 188 23.76 9.77 8.76
C ASP A 188 23.46 8.29 9.04
N LYS A 189 23.28 7.89 10.31
CA LYS A 189 22.88 6.53 10.67
C LYS A 189 21.35 6.44 10.73
N PRO A 190 20.71 5.58 9.92
CA PRO A 190 19.26 5.49 9.90
C PRO A 190 18.72 4.93 11.22
N GLY A 191 17.71 5.60 11.79
CA GLY A 191 17.05 5.16 13.03
C GLY A 191 16.88 6.27 14.06
N VAL A 192 16.42 5.91 15.25
CA VAL A 192 16.20 6.84 16.35
C VAL A 192 17.40 6.84 17.27
N TYR A 193 17.96 8.01 17.50
CA TYR A 193 18.99 8.23 18.49
C TYR A 193 18.35 8.71 19.81
N VAL A 194 18.70 8.06 20.92
CA VAL A 194 18.23 8.40 22.26
C VAL A 194 19.44 8.59 23.19
N SER A 195 19.51 9.74 23.86
CA SER A 195 20.50 10.03 24.90
C SER A 195 19.82 10.11 26.26
N LEU A 196 20.30 9.32 27.22
CA LEU A 196 19.78 9.20 28.58
C LEU A 196 20.82 9.69 29.58
N LYS A 197 20.42 10.50 30.56
CA LYS A 197 21.16 10.74 31.81
C LYS A 197 20.66 9.83 32.90
N VAL A 198 21.53 8.91 33.31
CA VAL A 198 21.23 7.87 34.27
C VAL A 198 21.97 8.17 35.58
N PRO A 199 21.29 8.22 36.73
CA PRO A 199 21.95 8.42 38.03
C PRO A 199 22.76 7.18 38.43
N PHE A 200 23.75 7.36 39.29
CA PHE A 200 24.46 6.24 39.91
C PHE A 200 23.67 5.62 41.06
N ASP A 201 23.85 4.32 41.27
CA ASP A 201 23.45 3.60 42.48
C ASP A 201 24.67 2.84 43.07
N PRO A 202 25.18 3.22 44.27
CA PRO A 202 24.71 4.34 45.10
C PRO A 202 25.00 5.72 44.45
N PRO A 203 24.22 6.77 44.77
CA PRO A 203 24.37 8.10 44.17
C PRO A 203 25.76 8.70 44.36
N LYS A 204 26.31 9.28 43.28
CA LYS A 204 27.57 10.03 43.30
C LYS A 204 27.31 11.53 43.15
N SER A 205 28.14 12.34 43.78
CA SER A 205 28.13 13.78 43.60
C SER A 205 29.55 14.32 43.41
N SER A 206 29.68 15.42 42.68
CA SER A 206 30.93 16.18 42.56
C SER A 206 30.72 17.62 43.03
N TRP A 207 31.75 18.19 43.65
CA TRP A 207 31.76 19.60 43.99
C TRP A 207 31.80 20.46 42.73
N ARG A 208 30.92 21.45 42.63
CA ARG A 208 30.92 22.45 41.56
C ARG A 208 30.95 23.85 42.16
N PRO A 209 32.03 24.64 41.93
CA PRO A 209 32.12 26.00 42.45
C PRO A 209 31.08 26.91 41.77
N TYR A 210 30.62 27.92 42.49
CA TYR A 210 29.83 29.00 41.88
C TYR A 210 30.74 29.88 41.02
N LEU A 211 30.19 30.44 39.95
CA LEU A 211 30.92 31.37 39.08
C LEU A 211 30.62 32.81 39.52
N GLY A 212 31.68 33.60 39.73
CA GLY A 212 31.57 35.03 40.01
C GLY A 212 31.21 35.84 38.76
N ARG A 213 30.98 37.15 38.93
CA ARG A 213 30.56 38.07 37.84
C ARG A 213 31.47 38.10 36.60
N ARG A 214 32.72 37.64 36.70
CA ARG A 214 33.69 37.56 35.59
C ARG A 214 33.99 36.12 35.15
N GLY A 215 33.17 35.14 35.54
CA GLY A 215 33.38 33.72 35.22
C GLY A 215 34.45 33.01 36.08
N GLN A 216 35.03 33.70 37.07
CA GLN A 216 35.99 33.11 38.01
C GLN A 216 35.31 32.17 39.02
N GLU A 217 35.95 31.03 39.33
CA GLU A 217 35.45 30.08 40.33
C GLU A 217 35.54 30.66 41.75
N LEU A 218 34.46 30.55 42.51
CA LEU A 218 34.39 30.99 43.91
C LEU A 218 34.72 29.84 44.87
N LYS A 219 35.18 30.19 46.08
CA LYS A 219 35.39 29.22 47.17
C LYS A 219 34.07 28.59 47.66
N SER A 220 32.94 29.25 47.40
CA SER A 220 31.61 28.70 47.64
C SER A 220 31.12 27.90 46.42
N GLY A 221 30.36 26.84 46.66
CA GLY A 221 29.86 25.95 45.63
C GLY A 221 28.76 25.04 46.15
N ARG A 222 28.43 24.03 45.35
CA ARG A 222 27.46 22.99 45.72
C ARG A 222 27.88 21.63 45.21
N HIS A 223 27.48 20.59 45.92
CA HIS A 223 27.53 19.23 45.39
C HIS A 223 26.45 19.08 44.32
N VAL A 224 26.84 18.66 43.12
CA VAL A 224 25.91 18.33 42.04
C VAL A 224 25.91 16.81 41.83
N PRO A 225 24.74 16.18 41.60
CA PRO A 225 24.70 14.76 41.28
C PRO A 225 25.46 14.47 40.00
N GLN A 226 26.22 13.37 39.99
CA GLN A 226 26.85 12.85 38.79
C GLN A 226 25.92 11.85 38.10
N TYR A 227 25.92 11.90 36.77
CA TYR A 227 25.15 11.03 35.90
C TYR A 227 26.07 10.38 34.89
N VAL A 228 25.68 9.21 34.38
CA VAL A 228 26.25 8.61 33.17
C VAL A 228 25.34 8.94 32.01
N THR A 229 25.93 9.39 30.90
CA THR A 229 25.19 9.51 29.65
C THR A 229 25.24 8.18 28.90
N ARG A 230 24.08 7.58 28.62
CA ARG A 230 23.94 6.42 27.74
C ARG A 230 23.37 6.86 26.41
N GLN A 231 23.93 6.35 25.32
CA GLN A 231 23.55 6.70 23.96
C GLN A 231 23.13 5.45 23.22
N LEU A 232 21.92 5.46 22.67
CA LEU A 232 21.35 4.34 21.91
C LEU A 232 21.08 4.80 20.48
N THR A 233 21.38 3.93 19.52
CA THR A 233 20.93 4.06 18.12
C THR A 233 20.03 2.89 17.80
N LEU A 234 18.73 3.14 17.69
CA LEU A 234 17.69 2.14 17.53
C LEU A 234 17.26 2.08 16.06
N PRO A 235 17.42 0.95 15.35
CA PRO A 235 17.04 0.81 13.94
C PRO A 235 15.52 0.62 13.78
N ILE A 236 14.74 1.59 14.28
CA ILE A 236 13.28 1.54 14.28
C ILE A 236 12.76 1.76 12.85
N PRO A 237 11.97 0.82 12.29
CA PRO A 237 11.34 1.02 11.00
C PRO A 237 10.28 2.12 11.11
N ASN A 238 10.11 2.92 10.06
CA ASN A 238 9.12 3.99 10.08
C ASN A 238 7.68 3.49 9.89
N ARG A 239 7.51 2.23 9.49
CA ARG A 239 6.21 1.62 9.17
C ARG A 239 6.20 0.15 9.56
N VAL A 240 5.01 -0.36 9.88
CA VAL A 240 4.76 -1.78 10.14
C VAL A 240 3.77 -2.29 9.08
N GLY A 241 4.22 -3.20 8.24
CA GLY A 241 3.40 -3.83 7.20
C GLY A 241 2.74 -5.12 7.69
N GLY A 242 1.69 -5.55 7.00
CA GLY A 242 1.02 -6.84 7.22
C GLY A 242 -0.01 -7.12 6.13
N ASP A 243 -0.49 -8.36 6.08
CA ASP A 243 -1.53 -8.79 5.13
C ASP A 243 -2.91 -8.25 5.52
N SER A 244 -3.07 -7.82 6.78
CA SER A 244 -4.24 -7.13 7.30
C SER A 244 -3.88 -6.04 8.32
N TYR A 245 -4.81 -5.11 8.57
CA TYR A 245 -4.64 -4.11 9.63
C TYR A 245 -4.51 -4.75 11.02
N ALA A 246 -5.25 -5.83 11.31
CA ALA A 246 -5.20 -6.49 12.61
C ALA A 246 -3.83 -7.11 12.89
N GLU A 247 -3.24 -7.77 11.89
CA GLU A 247 -1.89 -8.32 11.97
C GLU A 247 -0.85 -7.21 12.16
N ALA A 248 -0.93 -6.16 11.33
CA ALA A 248 -0.01 -5.04 11.42
C ALA A 248 -0.15 -4.26 12.74
N LEU A 249 -1.35 -4.17 13.33
CA LEU A 249 -1.56 -3.54 14.63
C LEU A 249 -0.99 -4.39 15.78
N ALA A 250 -1.13 -5.72 15.70
CA ALA A 250 -0.50 -6.62 16.66
C ALA A 250 1.03 -6.48 16.60
N ALA A 251 1.60 -6.48 15.38
CA ALA A 251 3.03 -6.25 15.17
C ALA A 251 3.48 -4.85 15.61
N TRP A 252 2.65 -3.82 15.39
CA TRP A 252 2.91 -2.46 15.88
C TRP A 252 3.01 -2.43 17.40
N THR A 253 2.03 -3.00 18.08
CA THR A 253 1.97 -3.05 19.55
C THR A 253 3.19 -3.76 20.11
N GLN A 254 3.54 -4.91 19.52
CA GLN A 254 4.73 -5.68 19.91
C GLN A 254 6.02 -4.87 19.71
N GLN A 255 6.16 -4.15 18.60
CA GLN A 255 7.33 -3.30 18.37
C GLN A 255 7.38 -2.13 19.36
N VAL A 256 6.24 -1.51 19.66
CA VAL A 256 6.18 -0.43 20.65
C VAL A 256 6.66 -0.92 22.01
N GLU A 257 6.12 -2.05 22.48
CA GLU A 257 6.50 -2.66 23.74
C GLU A 257 8.00 -3.01 23.78
N PHE A 258 8.50 -3.64 22.72
CA PHE A 258 9.91 -4.03 22.60
C PHE A 258 10.86 -2.82 22.67
N TRP A 259 10.62 -1.80 21.85
CA TRP A 259 11.52 -0.63 21.79
C TRP A 259 11.44 0.23 23.06
N VAL A 260 10.24 0.37 23.64
CA VAL A 260 10.06 1.01 24.96
C VAL A 260 10.79 0.23 26.05
N GLY A 261 10.74 -1.10 26.01
CA GLY A 261 11.47 -1.98 26.92
C GLY A 261 12.98 -1.70 26.90
N ILE A 262 13.59 -1.65 25.71
CA ILE A 262 15.02 -1.36 25.56
C ILE A 262 15.43 -0.02 26.20
N VAL A 263 14.65 1.04 25.98
CA VAL A 263 14.97 2.36 26.54
C VAL A 263 14.76 2.38 28.06
N LYS A 264 13.75 1.68 28.59
CA LYS A 264 13.53 1.51 30.03
C LYS A 264 14.66 0.71 30.70
N GLU A 265 15.14 -0.36 30.08
CA GLU A 265 16.30 -1.10 30.58
C GLU A 265 17.56 -0.23 30.59
N ALA A 266 17.75 0.57 29.54
CA ALA A 266 18.85 1.51 29.47
C ALA A 266 18.75 2.68 30.47
N SER A 267 17.57 2.96 31.04
CA SER A 267 17.40 4.00 32.07
C SER A 267 17.68 3.52 33.49
N VAL A 268 17.92 2.22 33.69
CA VAL A 268 18.27 1.64 35.00
C VAL A 268 19.58 2.23 35.53
N ALA A 269 19.59 2.58 36.83
CA ALA A 269 20.69 3.25 37.51
C ALA A 269 22.05 2.60 37.25
N ALA A 270 23.06 3.44 37.03
CA ALA A 270 24.41 3.01 36.74
C ALA A 270 25.11 2.53 38.01
N CYS A 271 25.76 1.36 38.00
CA CYS A 271 26.46 0.88 39.19
C CYS A 271 27.61 1.84 39.58
N GLY A 272 27.52 2.38 40.80
CA GLY A 272 28.49 3.31 41.36
C GLY A 272 29.86 2.68 41.57
N HIS A 273 29.92 1.37 41.82
CA HIS A 273 31.17 0.68 42.13
C HIS A 273 32.07 0.49 40.90
N CYS A 274 31.48 0.13 39.75
CA CYS A 274 32.21 -0.06 38.49
C CYS A 274 32.24 1.20 37.61
N GLY A 275 31.85 2.36 38.14
CA GLY A 275 31.79 3.61 37.39
C GLY A 275 30.82 3.58 36.21
N GLY A 276 29.73 2.80 36.30
CA GLY A 276 28.69 2.71 35.28
C GLY A 276 29.02 1.79 34.10
N ARG A 277 30.16 1.08 34.13
CA ARG A 277 30.60 0.11 33.11
C ARG A 277 30.21 -1.34 33.40
N GLY A 278 29.47 -1.57 34.47
CA GLY A 278 29.12 -2.91 34.96
C GLY A 278 27.88 -3.42 34.24
N TYR A 279 27.93 -4.71 33.93
CA TYR A 279 26.95 -5.51 33.18
C TYR A 279 25.52 -4.99 33.34
N VAL A 280 25.01 -4.30 32.31
CA VAL A 280 23.57 -4.22 32.07
C VAL A 280 23.19 -5.57 31.49
N ASN A 281 22.19 -6.26 32.05
CA ASN A 281 21.74 -7.55 31.53
C ASN A 281 21.60 -7.47 30.00
N SER A 282 22.26 -8.41 29.34
CA SER A 282 22.47 -8.53 27.91
C SER A 282 21.24 -8.15 27.05
N GLY A 283 21.40 -7.16 26.17
CA GLY A 283 20.43 -6.86 25.11
C GLY A 283 20.64 -5.58 24.29
N SER A 284 21.37 -4.58 24.80
CA SER A 284 21.36 -3.21 24.22
C SER A 284 22.70 -2.69 23.66
N GLU A 285 23.76 -3.50 23.66
CA GLU A 285 25.05 -3.09 23.07
C GLU A 285 25.28 -3.79 21.71
N THR A 286 25.06 -3.03 20.63
CA THR A 286 25.41 -3.32 19.23
C THR A 286 24.75 -4.55 18.55
N TYR A 287 23.55 -4.34 17.98
CA TYR A 287 23.14 -5.11 16.79
C TYR A 287 23.86 -4.55 15.55
N GLN A 288 25.00 -5.14 15.19
CA GLN A 288 25.41 -5.22 13.78
C GLN A 288 25.03 -6.62 13.29
N ARG A 289 23.90 -6.75 12.58
CA ARG A 289 23.66 -7.95 11.76
C ARG A 289 24.48 -7.82 10.48
N ARG A 290 25.37 -8.79 10.24
CA ARG A 290 25.72 -9.19 8.89
C ARG A 290 24.52 -9.83 8.22
#